data_AF-A0A838PRQ3-F1
#
_entry.id   AF-A0A838PRQ3-F1
#
_cell.length_a   1.000
_cell.length_b   1.000
_cell.length_c   1.000
_cell.angle_alpha   90.00
_cell.angle_beta   90.00
_cell.angle_gamma   90.00
#
_symmetry.space_group_name_H-M   'P 1'
#
loop_
_entity.id
_entity.type
_entity.pdbx_description
1 polymer ?
#
loop_
_entity_poly.entity_id
_entity_poly.type
_entity_poly.pdbx_seq_one_letter_code
_entity_poly.pdbx_strand_id
1 'polypeptide(L)'
;MIGVLAAEGGYQEFTLAGAEYFWLAFSAGTALLAILVGFALMKGVLAADQGTPKMQEIARAIQEGAMAYLRRQFRTIAVILVPLAVVVFLTATAVLRPDGSEALSFAESGIYRTLAFLAGCFLSGLTGFIGMGLAVRGNVRTAAAARNGSLPAALKVAFRTGGVAGMFTVGLGLLGATIIIMLFQNTSSAILIGFGFGGSLLALFLRVGGGIFTKAADVGADLVGKVEQGIPEDDPRNAATIADNVGDNVGDCAGLAADLFESYAVTLVAALILGTA
;
A
#
# COMPACT_ATOMS: atom_id res chain seq x y z
N MET A 1 -6.16 -28.62 26.26
CA MET A 1 -5.74 -27.22 26.40
C MET A 1 -4.51 -26.94 25.55
N ILE A 2 -4.69 -26.80 24.23
CA ILE A 2 -3.62 -26.38 23.28
C ILE A 2 -4.07 -25.12 22.48
N GLY A 3 -5.30 -24.64 22.68
CA GLY A 3 -5.93 -23.65 21.79
C GLY A 3 -5.77 -22.17 22.14
N VAL A 4 -5.01 -21.79 23.17
CA VAL A 4 -4.92 -20.37 23.59
C VAL A 4 -3.80 -19.60 22.89
N LEU A 5 -2.76 -20.29 22.39
CA LEU A 5 -1.59 -19.65 21.77
C LEU A 5 -1.59 -19.68 20.24
N ALA A 6 -2.56 -20.38 19.62
CA ALA A 6 -2.67 -20.54 18.17
C ALA A 6 -4.14 -20.53 17.74
N ALA A 7 -4.86 -19.45 18.07
CA ALA A 7 -6.17 -19.21 17.46
C ALA A 7 -5.95 -18.87 15.97
N GLU A 8 -5.89 -19.89 15.12
CA GLU A 8 -6.11 -19.70 13.69
C GLU A 8 -7.52 -19.13 13.51
N GLY A 9 -7.68 -18.14 12.63
CA GLY A 9 -9.00 -17.61 12.30
C GLY A 9 -9.93 -18.76 11.90
N GLY A 10 -11.16 -18.74 12.41
CA GLY A 10 -12.10 -19.85 12.31
C GLY A 10 -13.54 -19.37 12.38
N TYR A 11 -14.46 -20.28 12.69
CA TYR A 11 -15.86 -19.90 12.84
C TYR A 11 -16.03 -19.04 14.10
N GLN A 12 -16.60 -17.85 13.92
CA GLN A 12 -16.92 -16.91 14.99
C GLN A 12 -18.42 -16.80 15.10
N GLU A 13 -18.95 -17.05 16.29
CA GLU A 13 -20.40 -17.04 16.51
C GLU A 13 -20.88 -15.62 16.80
N PHE A 14 -21.26 -14.90 15.75
CA PHE A 14 -21.93 -13.60 15.84
C PHE A 14 -23.06 -13.53 14.82
N THR A 15 -24.08 -12.74 15.13
CA THR A 15 -25.19 -12.48 14.20
C THR A 15 -25.17 -11.01 13.81
N LEU A 16 -25.20 -10.75 12.51
CA LEU A 16 -25.36 -9.39 12.02
C LEU A 16 -26.85 -9.02 12.10
N ALA A 17 -27.22 -8.19 13.08
CA ALA A 17 -28.53 -7.58 13.15
C ALA A 17 -28.51 -6.16 12.55
N GLY A 18 -29.61 -5.43 12.67
CA GLY A 18 -29.76 -4.12 12.02
C GLY A 18 -28.71 -3.09 12.45
N ALA A 19 -28.25 -3.15 13.69
CA ALA A 19 -27.23 -2.24 14.22
C ALA A 19 -25.83 -2.57 13.66
N GLU A 20 -25.46 -3.84 13.56
CA GLU A 20 -24.18 -4.29 13.04
C GLU A 20 -24.08 -4.02 11.54
N TYR A 21 -25.15 -4.28 10.78
CA TYR A 21 -25.22 -3.89 9.37
C TYR A 21 -25.12 -2.38 9.18
N PHE A 22 -25.71 -1.58 10.07
CA PHE A 22 -25.54 -0.13 10.05
C PHE A 22 -24.08 0.26 10.24
N TRP A 23 -23.36 -0.32 11.21
CA TRP A 23 -21.94 -0.02 11.42
C TRP A 23 -21.05 -0.47 10.27
N LEU A 24 -21.33 -1.61 9.64
CA LEU A 24 -20.63 -2.07 8.44
C LEU A 24 -20.89 -1.14 7.25
N ALA A 25 -22.14 -0.73 7.04
CA ALA A 25 -22.48 0.23 5.99
C ALA A 25 -21.86 1.61 6.25
N PHE A 26 -21.81 2.05 7.51
CA PHE A 26 -21.15 3.28 7.91
C PHE A 26 -19.63 3.21 7.66
N SER A 27 -18.99 2.09 8.02
CA SER A 27 -17.58 1.81 7.74
C SER A 27 -17.28 1.83 6.24
N ALA A 28 -18.11 1.17 5.42
CA ALA A 28 -17.98 1.23 3.97
C ALA A 28 -18.17 2.67 3.44
N GLY A 29 -19.13 3.42 3.99
CA GLY A 29 -19.38 4.82 3.65
C GLY A 29 -18.20 5.74 3.95
N THR A 30 -17.56 5.59 5.12
CA THR A 30 -16.38 6.38 5.49
C THR A 30 -15.15 5.99 4.67
N ALA A 31 -14.99 4.70 4.35
CA ALA A 31 -13.94 4.23 3.45
C ALA A 31 -14.06 4.83 2.04
N LEU A 32 -15.29 4.84 1.49
CA LEU A 32 -15.57 5.49 0.21
C LEU A 32 -15.35 6.99 0.27
N LEU A 33 -15.76 7.65 1.36
CA LEU A 33 -15.50 9.08 1.56
C LEU A 33 -13.99 9.38 1.58
N ALA A 34 -13.19 8.55 2.26
CA ALA A 34 -11.73 8.69 2.28
C ALA A 34 -11.15 8.61 0.86
N ILE A 35 -11.57 7.63 0.07
CA ILE A 35 -11.15 7.50 -1.35
C ILE A 35 -11.55 8.74 -2.15
N LEU A 36 -12.78 9.24 -1.99
CA LEU A 36 -13.27 10.45 -2.67
C LEU A 36 -12.46 11.69 -2.27
N VAL A 37 -12.13 11.84 -0.99
CA VAL A 37 -11.24 12.91 -0.51
C VAL A 37 -9.85 12.76 -1.13
N GLY A 38 -9.32 11.55 -1.20
CA GLY A 38 -8.07 11.23 -1.91
C GLY A 38 -8.11 11.70 -3.38
N PHE A 39 -9.18 11.42 -4.11
CA PHE A 39 -9.36 11.92 -5.48
C PHE A 39 -9.45 13.45 -5.56
N ALA A 40 -10.16 14.09 -4.62
CA ALA A 40 -10.28 15.55 -4.58
C ALA A 40 -8.92 16.21 -4.33
N LEU A 41 -8.12 15.66 -3.39
CA LEU A 41 -6.75 16.10 -3.12
C LEU A 41 -5.84 15.89 -4.34
N MET A 42 -5.94 14.73 -4.99
CA MET A 42 -5.18 14.41 -6.20
C MET A 42 -5.48 15.41 -7.32
N LYS A 43 -6.76 15.74 -7.57
CA LYS A 43 -7.15 16.75 -8.55
C LYS A 43 -6.54 18.12 -8.22
N GLY A 44 -6.54 18.49 -6.94
CA GLY A 44 -5.93 19.72 -6.47
C GLY A 44 -4.42 19.78 -6.70
N VAL A 45 -3.70 18.67 -6.50
CA VAL A 45 -2.26 18.57 -6.80
C VAL A 45 -2.04 18.66 -8.30
N LEU A 46 -2.74 17.85 -9.11
CA LEU A 46 -2.52 17.78 -10.56
C LEU A 46 -2.82 19.10 -11.28
N ALA A 47 -3.72 19.92 -10.75
CA ALA A 47 -4.04 21.25 -11.25
C ALA A 47 -2.96 22.31 -10.97
N ALA A 48 -2.01 22.05 -10.07
CA ALA A 48 -0.91 22.98 -9.79
C ALA A 48 0.09 23.04 -10.95
N ASP A 49 0.75 24.20 -11.09
CA ASP A 49 1.73 24.49 -12.13
C ASP A 49 2.95 23.56 -12.05
N GLN A 50 3.46 23.13 -13.21
CA GLN A 50 4.63 22.24 -13.31
C GLN A 50 5.95 23.01 -13.44
N GLY A 51 5.90 24.34 -13.42
CA GLY A 51 7.09 25.17 -13.54
C GLY A 51 7.67 25.21 -14.95
N THR A 52 8.98 25.39 -15.03
CA THR A 52 9.67 25.69 -16.29
C THR A 52 9.80 24.44 -17.18
N PRO A 53 10.06 24.59 -18.49
CA PRO A 53 10.30 23.46 -19.39
C PRO A 53 11.42 22.54 -18.89
N LYS A 54 12.48 23.10 -18.29
CA LYS A 54 13.60 22.31 -17.76
C LYS A 54 13.20 21.46 -16.55
N MET A 55 12.35 21.98 -15.67
CA MET A 55 11.80 21.21 -14.55
C MET A 55 10.95 20.04 -15.05
N GLN A 56 10.14 20.27 -16.08
CA GLN A 56 9.30 19.23 -16.69
C GLN A 56 10.14 18.14 -17.36
N GLU A 57 11.26 18.50 -17.98
CA GLU A 57 12.21 17.55 -18.58
C GLU A 57 12.80 16.61 -17.50
N ILE A 58 13.29 17.16 -16.39
CA ILE A 58 13.85 16.38 -15.27
C ILE A 58 12.77 15.49 -14.65
N ALA A 59 11.58 16.04 -14.41
CA ALA A 59 10.47 15.29 -13.85
C ALA A 59 10.07 14.09 -14.74
N ARG A 60 10.12 14.24 -16.06
CA ARG A 60 9.87 13.13 -17.00
C ARG A 60 10.93 12.05 -16.90
N ALA A 61 12.21 12.40 -16.79
CA ALA A 61 13.28 11.42 -16.60
C ALA A 61 13.08 10.60 -15.31
N ILE A 62 12.73 11.27 -14.21
CA ILE A 62 12.39 10.61 -12.94
C ILE A 62 11.16 9.71 -13.10
N GLN A 63 10.12 10.18 -13.80
CA GLN A 63 8.90 9.41 -14.06
C GLN A 63 9.14 8.17 -14.90
N GLU A 64 9.96 8.27 -15.93
CA GLU A 64 10.35 7.13 -16.76
C GLU A 64 11.13 6.10 -15.95
N GLY A 65 12.11 6.54 -15.15
CA GLY A 65 12.90 5.67 -14.27
C GLY A 65 12.06 4.97 -13.22
N ALA A 66 11.22 5.71 -12.48
CA ALA A 66 10.36 5.16 -11.44
C ALA A 66 9.35 4.16 -12.00
N MET A 67 8.78 4.46 -13.18
CA MET A 67 7.85 3.55 -13.85
C MET A 67 8.56 2.29 -14.38
N ALA A 68 9.76 2.43 -14.94
CA ALA A 68 10.56 1.28 -15.40
C ALA A 68 10.90 0.34 -14.23
N TYR A 69 11.31 0.92 -13.09
CA TYR A 69 11.60 0.19 -11.88
C TYR A 69 10.36 -0.55 -11.35
N LEU A 70 9.23 0.14 -11.15
CA LEU A 70 8.01 -0.51 -10.64
C LEU A 70 7.51 -1.61 -11.57
N ARG A 71 7.54 -1.42 -12.90
CA ARG A 71 7.16 -2.49 -13.83
C ARG A 71 8.04 -3.73 -13.66
N ARG A 72 9.35 -3.54 -13.50
CA ARG A 72 10.28 -4.66 -13.26
C ARG A 72 10.00 -5.34 -11.93
N GLN A 73 9.78 -4.56 -10.87
CA GLN A 73 9.50 -5.05 -9.53
C GLN A 73 8.18 -5.84 -9.48
N PHE A 74 7.08 -5.28 -9.98
CA PHE A 74 5.79 -5.95 -10.03
C PHE A 74 5.83 -7.23 -10.87
N ARG A 75 6.58 -7.25 -11.98
CA ARG A 75 6.75 -8.47 -12.78
C ARG A 75 7.44 -9.58 -12.00
N THR A 76 8.47 -9.24 -11.22
CA THR A 76 9.16 -10.21 -10.35
C THR A 76 8.25 -10.68 -9.22
N ILE A 77 7.55 -9.76 -8.57
CA ILE A 77 6.59 -10.08 -7.50
C ILE A 77 5.50 -11.02 -8.03
N ALA A 78 4.94 -10.75 -9.22
CA ALA A 78 3.91 -11.59 -9.82
C ALA A 78 4.36 -13.05 -10.01
N VAL A 79 5.63 -13.28 -10.36
CA VAL A 79 6.19 -14.63 -10.47
C VAL A 79 6.28 -15.32 -9.11
N ILE A 80 6.62 -14.57 -8.06
CA ILE A 80 6.73 -15.09 -6.68
C ILE A 80 5.33 -15.32 -6.06
N LEU A 81 4.33 -14.54 -6.45
CA LEU A 81 2.96 -14.67 -5.95
C LEU A 81 2.29 -15.99 -6.32
N VAL A 82 2.61 -16.57 -7.49
CA VAL A 82 2.01 -17.84 -7.94
C VAL A 82 2.28 -19.01 -6.98
N PRO A 83 3.54 -19.38 -6.66
CA PRO A 83 3.80 -20.45 -5.71
C PRO A 83 3.30 -20.12 -4.30
N LEU A 84 3.35 -18.85 -3.89
CA LEU A 84 2.83 -18.45 -2.57
C LEU A 84 1.31 -18.58 -2.48
N ALA A 85 0.57 -18.27 -3.54
CA ALA A 85 -0.87 -18.50 -3.58
C ALA A 85 -1.20 -20.00 -3.43
N VAL A 86 -0.40 -20.89 -4.02
CA VAL A 86 -0.53 -22.35 -3.83
C VAL A 86 -0.27 -22.74 -2.38
N VAL A 87 0.77 -22.18 -1.75
CA VAL A 87 1.06 -22.43 -0.33
C VAL A 87 -0.07 -21.93 0.58
N VAL A 88 -0.61 -20.73 0.33
CA VAL A 88 -1.75 -20.17 1.08
C VAL A 88 -2.98 -21.07 0.93
N PHE A 89 -3.23 -21.60 -0.27
CA PHE A 89 -4.32 -22.55 -0.51
C PHE A 89 -4.12 -23.86 0.28
N LEU A 90 -2.93 -24.46 0.20
CA LEU A 90 -2.63 -25.75 0.83
C LEU A 90 -2.55 -25.68 2.36
N THR A 91 -2.26 -24.50 2.91
CA THR A 91 -2.21 -24.26 4.36
C THR A 91 -3.57 -23.82 4.93
N ALA A 92 -4.61 -23.71 4.10
CA ALA A 92 -5.96 -23.49 4.61
C ALA A 92 -6.49 -24.76 5.30
N THR A 93 -7.29 -24.57 6.34
CA THR A 93 -7.98 -25.64 7.04
C THR A 93 -9.49 -25.48 6.84
N ALA A 94 -10.22 -26.59 6.94
CA ALA A 94 -11.69 -26.53 6.91
C ALA A 94 -12.19 -25.73 8.12
N VAL A 95 -13.18 -24.87 7.90
CA VAL A 95 -13.76 -24.05 8.98
C VAL A 95 -14.96 -24.80 9.52
N LEU A 96 -14.86 -25.25 10.77
CA LEU A 96 -15.90 -26.02 11.46
C LEU A 96 -16.75 -25.10 12.34
N ARG A 97 -18.06 -25.36 12.37
CA ARG A 97 -19.00 -24.76 13.33
C ARG A 97 -18.84 -25.39 14.72
N PRO A 98 -19.36 -24.76 15.79
CA PRO A 98 -19.31 -25.29 17.15
C PRO A 98 -19.97 -26.68 17.31
N ASP A 99 -20.93 -27.02 16.43
CA ASP A 99 -21.62 -28.31 16.40
C ASP A 99 -20.81 -29.41 15.66
N GLY A 100 -19.62 -29.09 15.14
CA GLY A 100 -18.79 -30.00 14.36
C GLY A 100 -19.18 -30.13 12.89
N SER A 101 -20.22 -29.41 12.43
CA SER A 101 -20.57 -29.35 11.01
C SER A 101 -19.63 -28.41 10.24
N GLU A 102 -19.40 -28.71 8.97
CA GLU A 102 -18.53 -27.87 8.12
C GLU A 102 -19.25 -26.56 7.77
N ALA A 103 -18.65 -25.41 8.16
CA ALA A 103 -19.07 -24.10 7.69
C ALA A 103 -18.50 -23.80 6.31
N LEU A 104 -17.21 -24.12 6.12
CA LEU A 104 -16.52 -24.10 4.83
C LEU A 104 -15.66 -25.36 4.72
N SER A 105 -15.79 -26.05 3.60
CA SER A 105 -14.89 -27.16 3.27
C SER A 105 -13.44 -26.67 3.11
N PHE A 106 -12.47 -27.58 3.18
CA PHE A 106 -11.06 -27.27 2.92
C PHE A 106 -10.87 -26.54 1.58
N ALA A 107 -11.58 -26.99 0.53
CA ALA A 107 -11.47 -26.40 -0.79
C ALA A 107 -12.04 -24.96 -0.83
N GLU A 108 -13.19 -24.72 -0.22
CA GLU A 108 -13.80 -23.39 -0.17
C GLU A 108 -12.98 -22.41 0.67
N SER A 109 -12.57 -22.83 1.87
CA SER A 109 -11.70 -22.06 2.75
C SER A 109 -10.38 -21.69 2.04
N GLY A 110 -9.76 -22.67 1.37
CA GLY A 110 -8.56 -22.46 0.57
C GLY A 110 -8.76 -21.47 -0.56
N ILE A 111 -9.84 -21.59 -1.34
CA ILE A 111 -10.16 -20.66 -2.44
C ILE A 111 -10.36 -19.25 -1.89
N TYR A 112 -11.23 -19.06 -0.90
CA TYR A 112 -11.57 -17.73 -0.40
C TYR A 112 -10.39 -17.04 0.31
N ARG A 113 -9.61 -17.78 1.10
CA ARG A 113 -8.39 -17.27 1.73
C ARG A 113 -7.36 -16.85 0.68
N THR A 114 -7.21 -17.62 -0.39
CA THR A 114 -6.29 -17.30 -1.49
C THR A 114 -6.77 -16.07 -2.29
N LEU A 115 -8.08 -15.96 -2.53
CA LEU A 115 -8.66 -14.77 -3.16
C LEU A 115 -8.47 -13.51 -2.31
N ALA A 116 -8.66 -13.63 -1.00
CA ALA A 116 -8.40 -12.54 -0.06
C ALA A 116 -6.92 -12.15 -0.03
N PHE A 117 -6.01 -13.13 -0.07
CA PHE A 117 -4.58 -12.90 -0.23
C PHE A 117 -4.24 -12.12 -1.50
N LEU A 118 -4.78 -12.54 -2.65
CA LEU A 118 -4.58 -11.83 -3.91
C LEU A 118 -5.18 -10.42 -3.88
N ALA A 119 -6.34 -10.24 -3.23
CA ALA A 119 -6.95 -8.93 -3.02
C ALA A 119 -6.08 -8.03 -2.14
N GLY A 120 -5.51 -8.55 -1.05
CA GLY A 120 -4.56 -7.83 -0.20
C GLY A 120 -3.31 -7.39 -0.95
N CYS A 121 -2.70 -8.31 -1.73
CA CYS A 121 -1.59 -7.98 -2.62
C CYS A 121 -1.98 -6.90 -3.63
N PHE A 122 -3.15 -7.01 -4.25
CA PHE A 122 -3.60 -6.05 -5.25
C PHE A 122 -3.82 -4.65 -4.64
N LEU A 123 -4.52 -4.55 -3.50
CA LEU A 123 -4.81 -3.26 -2.86
C LEU A 123 -3.57 -2.59 -2.28
N SER A 124 -2.66 -3.36 -1.67
CA SER A 124 -1.35 -2.85 -1.22
C SER A 124 -0.53 -2.30 -2.40
N GLY A 125 -0.53 -3.03 -3.52
CA GLY A 125 0.22 -2.64 -4.72
C GLY A 125 -0.39 -1.45 -5.43
N LEU A 126 -1.71 -1.38 -5.48
CA LEU A 126 -2.46 -0.23 -5.99
C LEU A 126 -2.15 1.02 -5.17
N THR A 127 -2.11 0.90 -3.84
CA THR A 127 -1.77 2.00 -2.94
C THR A 127 -0.35 2.51 -3.18
N GLY A 128 0.64 1.60 -3.26
CA GLY A 128 2.02 1.95 -3.60
C GLY A 128 2.15 2.60 -4.99
N PHE A 129 1.44 2.08 -5.99
CA PHE A 129 1.45 2.60 -7.35
C PHE A 129 0.82 4.00 -7.44
N ILE A 130 -0.33 4.23 -6.80
CA ILE A 130 -0.99 5.53 -6.74
C ILE A 130 -0.10 6.54 -6.00
N GLY A 131 0.46 6.12 -4.85
CA GLY A 131 1.36 6.95 -4.05
C GLY A 131 2.58 7.43 -4.84
N MET A 132 3.31 6.50 -5.46
CA MET A 132 4.45 6.82 -6.31
C MET A 132 4.04 7.69 -7.50
N GLY A 133 3.00 7.29 -8.23
CA GLY A 133 2.56 7.98 -9.44
C GLY A 133 2.16 9.44 -9.17
N LEU A 134 1.61 9.73 -7.99
CA LEU A 134 1.36 11.10 -7.57
C LEU A 134 2.61 11.79 -7.03
N ALA A 135 3.47 11.12 -6.26
CA ALA A 135 4.72 11.69 -5.74
C ALA A 135 5.61 12.25 -6.86
N VAL A 136 5.80 11.49 -7.95
CA VAL A 136 6.57 11.93 -9.12
C VAL A 136 5.92 13.10 -9.86
N ARG A 137 4.60 13.27 -9.74
CA ARG A 137 3.90 14.42 -10.33
C ARG A 137 3.85 15.60 -9.35
N GLY A 138 3.89 15.32 -8.06
CA GLY A 138 3.82 16.28 -6.98
C GLY A 138 5.14 17.00 -6.74
N ASN A 139 6.28 16.30 -6.84
CA ASN A 139 7.61 16.86 -6.59
C ASN A 139 7.90 18.11 -7.44
N VAL A 140 7.66 18.06 -8.75
CA VAL A 140 7.88 19.17 -9.69
C VAL A 140 6.96 20.36 -9.39
N ARG A 141 5.74 20.08 -8.93
CA ARG A 141 4.75 21.10 -8.56
C ARG A 141 5.09 21.76 -7.23
N THR A 142 5.62 20.99 -6.28
CA THR A 142 6.15 21.51 -5.03
C THR A 142 7.35 22.42 -5.30
N ALA A 143 8.29 22.00 -6.16
CA ALA A 143 9.41 22.84 -6.58
C ALA A 143 8.95 24.11 -7.31
N ALA A 144 7.93 24.01 -8.18
CA ALA A 144 7.38 25.15 -8.90
C ALA A 144 6.72 26.17 -7.95
N ALA A 145 5.99 25.70 -6.95
CA ALA A 145 5.42 26.54 -5.91
C ALA A 145 6.49 27.21 -5.03
N ALA A 146 7.57 26.49 -4.73
CA ALA A 146 8.70 27.02 -3.95
C ALA A 146 9.48 28.12 -4.70
N ARG A 147 9.54 28.06 -6.04
CA ARG A 147 10.22 29.07 -6.87
C ARG A 147 9.70 30.49 -6.64
N ASN A 148 8.42 30.63 -6.27
CA ASN A 148 7.81 31.92 -5.98
C ASN A 148 8.08 32.42 -4.55
N GLY A 149 8.98 31.77 -3.80
CA GLY A 149 9.33 32.13 -2.42
C GLY A 149 8.26 31.79 -1.38
N SER A 150 7.22 31.04 -1.76
CA SER A 150 6.09 30.74 -0.88
C SER A 150 6.20 29.34 -0.27
N LEU A 151 6.79 29.26 0.93
CA LEU A 151 6.79 28.03 1.73
C LEU A 151 5.37 27.47 1.98
N PRO A 152 4.36 28.29 2.34
CA PRO A 152 3.01 27.76 2.55
C PRO A 152 2.41 27.12 1.29
N ALA A 153 2.68 27.67 0.11
CA ALA A 153 2.18 27.11 -1.15
C ALA A 153 2.86 25.78 -1.47
N ALA A 154 4.19 25.70 -1.35
CA ALA A 154 4.95 24.48 -1.56
C ALA A 154 4.53 23.37 -0.57
N LEU A 155 4.43 23.71 0.72
CA LEU A 155 4.01 22.79 1.75
C LEU A 155 2.59 22.28 1.51
N LYS A 156 1.67 23.15 1.06
CA LYS A 156 0.30 22.74 0.73
C LYS A 156 0.26 21.70 -0.40
N VAL A 157 1.10 21.83 -1.44
CA VAL A 157 1.17 20.83 -2.52
C VAL A 157 1.77 19.52 -2.01
N ALA A 158 2.88 19.58 -1.27
CA ALA A 158 3.54 18.42 -0.69
C ALA A 158 2.62 17.66 0.28
N PHE A 159 2.00 18.37 1.22
CA PHE A 159 1.09 17.79 2.22
C PHE A 159 -0.14 17.17 1.57
N ARG A 160 -0.72 17.82 0.56
CA ARG A 160 -1.84 17.23 -0.21
C ARG A 160 -1.40 15.98 -0.96
N THR A 161 -0.18 15.96 -1.52
CA THR A 161 0.37 14.79 -2.20
C THR A 161 0.50 13.59 -1.26
N GLY A 162 1.08 13.78 -0.07
CA GLY A 162 1.15 12.73 0.95
C GLY A 162 -0.23 12.32 1.49
N GLY A 163 -1.13 13.31 1.67
CA GLY A 163 -2.50 13.07 2.08
C GLY A 163 -3.30 12.18 1.12
N VAL A 164 -3.02 12.23 -0.18
CA VAL A 164 -3.64 11.30 -1.14
C VAL A 164 -3.25 9.87 -0.83
N ALA A 165 -1.95 9.58 -0.67
CA ALA A 165 -1.49 8.23 -0.36
C ALA A 165 -2.17 7.70 0.91
N GLY A 166 -2.17 8.48 2.00
CA GLY A 166 -2.83 8.08 3.25
C GLY A 166 -4.33 7.84 3.12
N MET A 167 -5.06 8.68 2.35
CA MET A 167 -6.50 8.51 2.15
C MET A 167 -6.83 7.25 1.34
N PHE A 168 -6.03 6.93 0.31
CA PHE A 168 -6.17 5.67 -0.43
C PHE A 168 -5.79 4.46 0.43
N THR A 169 -4.72 4.55 1.23
CA THR A 169 -4.30 3.50 2.16
C THR A 169 -5.43 3.09 3.10
N VAL A 170 -5.99 4.06 3.84
CA VAL A 170 -7.06 3.79 4.82
C VAL A 170 -8.34 3.40 4.11
N GLY A 171 -8.72 4.11 3.04
CA GLY A 171 -9.95 3.84 2.30
C GLY A 171 -9.99 2.45 1.66
N LEU A 172 -8.93 2.03 0.97
CA LEU A 172 -8.86 0.71 0.35
C LEU A 172 -8.76 -0.40 1.39
N GLY A 173 -7.98 -0.20 2.47
CA GLY A 173 -7.83 -1.19 3.54
C GLY A 173 -9.15 -1.44 4.28
N LEU A 174 -9.85 -0.36 4.66
CA LEU A 174 -11.11 -0.44 5.39
C LEU A 174 -12.24 -1.00 4.53
N LEU A 175 -12.31 -0.59 3.26
CA LEU A 175 -13.30 -1.09 2.33
C LEU A 175 -13.09 -2.59 2.07
N GLY A 176 -11.84 -3.02 1.85
CA GLY A 176 -11.49 -4.42 1.64
C GLY A 176 -11.90 -5.31 2.81
N ALA A 177 -11.53 -4.92 4.03
CA ALA A 177 -11.90 -5.68 5.22
C ALA A 177 -13.41 -5.69 5.49
N THR A 178 -14.10 -4.55 5.32
CA THR A 178 -15.55 -4.44 5.48
C THR A 178 -16.29 -5.36 4.50
N ILE A 179 -15.87 -5.40 3.23
CA ILE A 179 -16.47 -6.29 2.22
C ILE A 179 -16.28 -7.76 2.61
N ILE A 180 -15.09 -8.15 3.07
CA ILE A 180 -14.82 -9.53 3.51
C ILE A 180 -15.74 -9.91 4.68
N ILE A 181 -15.93 -9.03 5.67
CA ILE A 181 -16.85 -9.29 6.79
C ILE A 181 -18.29 -9.44 6.30
N MET A 182 -18.76 -8.55 5.42
CA MET A 182 -20.14 -8.59 4.93
C MET A 182 -20.44 -9.86 4.12
N LEU A 183 -19.48 -10.35 3.34
CA LEU A 183 -19.64 -11.53 2.50
C LEU A 183 -19.52 -12.84 3.28
N PHE A 184 -18.55 -12.92 4.19
CA PHE A 184 -18.18 -14.19 4.83
C PHE A 184 -18.64 -14.33 6.27
N GLN A 185 -19.09 -13.24 6.89
CA GLN A 185 -19.73 -13.22 8.22
C GLN A 185 -18.95 -14.05 9.24
N ASN A 186 -19.56 -15.11 9.79
CA ASN A 186 -18.99 -16.00 10.80
C ASN A 186 -17.67 -16.67 10.37
N THR A 187 -17.33 -16.69 9.07
CA THR A 187 -16.09 -17.27 8.54
C THR A 187 -15.07 -16.22 8.11
N SER A 188 -15.39 -14.93 8.29
CA SER A 188 -14.57 -13.81 7.81
C SER A 188 -13.16 -13.77 8.39
N SER A 189 -12.97 -14.19 9.65
CA SER A 189 -11.66 -14.18 10.31
C SER A 189 -10.61 -15.04 9.60
N ALA A 190 -10.98 -16.25 9.18
CA ALA A 190 -10.12 -17.17 8.42
C ALA A 190 -9.68 -16.55 7.08
N ILE A 191 -10.55 -15.76 6.46
CA ILE A 191 -10.35 -15.16 5.15
C ILE A 191 -9.56 -13.84 5.26
N LEU A 192 -9.83 -13.05 6.30
CA LEU A 192 -9.12 -11.81 6.62
C LEU A 192 -7.62 -12.04 6.90
N ILE A 193 -7.24 -13.21 7.43
CA ILE A 193 -5.83 -13.60 7.55
C ILE A 193 -5.14 -13.61 6.18
N GLY A 194 -5.83 -14.15 5.16
CA GLY A 194 -5.33 -14.10 3.78
C GLY A 194 -5.12 -12.66 3.32
N PHE A 195 -6.11 -11.79 3.54
CA PHE A 195 -6.04 -10.37 3.19
C PHE A 195 -4.86 -9.63 3.83
N GLY A 196 -4.69 -9.76 5.15
CA GLY A 196 -3.56 -9.16 5.86
C GLY A 196 -2.22 -9.69 5.35
N PHE A 197 -2.09 -11.02 5.24
CA PHE A 197 -0.87 -11.66 4.73
C PHE A 197 -0.49 -11.20 3.32
N GLY A 198 -1.48 -11.06 2.43
CA GLY A 198 -1.25 -10.56 1.08
C GLY A 198 -0.75 -9.11 1.07
N GLY A 199 -1.33 -8.26 1.92
CA GLY A 199 -0.85 -6.90 2.14
C GLY A 199 0.62 -6.86 2.59
N SER A 200 0.97 -7.68 3.59
CA SER A 200 2.33 -7.75 4.15
C SER A 200 3.37 -8.27 3.19
N LEU A 201 3.06 -9.34 2.47
CA LEU A 201 3.98 -9.90 1.51
C LEU A 201 4.35 -8.88 0.42
N LEU A 202 3.35 -8.17 -0.10
CA LEU A 202 3.60 -7.22 -1.18
C LEU A 202 4.32 -5.96 -0.66
N ALA A 203 3.96 -5.46 0.52
CA ALA A 203 4.63 -4.35 1.18
C ALA A 203 6.11 -4.64 1.43
N LEU A 204 6.44 -5.86 1.88
CA LEU A 204 7.82 -6.32 2.08
C LEU A 204 8.64 -6.17 0.80
N PHE A 205 8.17 -6.66 -0.34
CA PHE A 205 8.92 -6.57 -1.60
C PHE A 205 9.05 -5.14 -2.12
N LEU A 206 7.99 -4.33 -1.98
CA LEU A 206 8.02 -2.92 -2.38
C LEU A 206 9.04 -2.13 -1.55
N ARG A 207 8.98 -2.27 -0.22
CA ARG A 207 9.84 -1.58 0.73
C ARG A 207 11.29 -2.03 0.64
N VAL A 208 11.56 -3.33 0.64
CA VAL A 208 12.95 -3.85 0.58
C VAL A 208 13.57 -3.56 -0.78
N GLY A 209 12.86 -3.86 -1.87
CA GLY A 209 13.38 -3.61 -3.21
C GLY A 209 13.63 -2.12 -3.43
N GLY A 210 12.62 -1.28 -3.16
CA GLY A 210 12.73 0.17 -3.33
C GLY A 210 13.77 0.78 -2.40
N GLY A 211 13.86 0.29 -1.16
CA GLY A 211 14.85 0.69 -0.16
C GLY A 211 16.30 0.40 -0.58
N ILE A 212 16.56 -0.77 -1.16
CA ILE A 212 17.87 -1.12 -1.71
C ILE A 212 18.21 -0.17 -2.88
N PHE A 213 17.25 0.06 -3.77
CA PHE A 213 17.46 0.93 -4.93
C PHE A 213 17.78 2.38 -4.52
N THR A 214 16.96 2.98 -3.64
CA THR A 214 17.16 4.35 -3.17
C THR A 214 18.47 4.50 -2.43
N LYS A 215 18.74 3.63 -1.43
CA LYS A 215 19.94 3.80 -0.60
C LYS A 215 21.25 3.48 -1.32
N ALA A 216 21.23 2.62 -2.33
CA ALA A 216 22.40 2.44 -3.18
C ALA A 216 22.69 3.68 -4.03
N ALA A 217 21.66 4.37 -4.52
CA ALA A 217 21.80 5.58 -5.32
C ALA A 217 22.19 6.80 -4.47
N ASP A 218 21.47 7.04 -3.38
CA ASP A 218 21.68 8.10 -2.38
C ASP A 218 23.13 8.09 -1.87
N VAL A 219 23.57 6.97 -1.27
CA VAL A 219 24.93 6.84 -0.73
C VAL A 219 26.00 7.02 -1.83
N GLY A 220 25.76 6.50 -3.03
CA GLY A 220 26.68 6.66 -4.16
C GLY A 220 26.78 8.09 -4.66
N ALA A 221 25.64 8.78 -4.75
CA ALA A 221 25.56 10.18 -5.19
C ALA A 221 26.24 11.09 -4.18
N ASP A 222 25.94 10.93 -2.91
CA ASP A 222 26.41 11.82 -1.84
C ASP A 222 27.89 11.66 -1.54
N LEU A 223 28.41 10.43 -1.47
CA LEU A 223 29.83 10.22 -1.18
C LEU A 223 30.72 10.76 -2.29
N VAL A 224 30.45 10.40 -3.55
CA VAL A 224 31.28 10.85 -4.66
C VAL A 224 31.08 12.34 -4.93
N GLY A 225 29.84 12.83 -4.87
CA GLY A 225 29.52 14.23 -5.12
C GLY A 225 30.07 15.16 -4.03
N LYS A 226 29.60 14.99 -2.79
CA LYS A 226 29.88 15.93 -1.70
C LYS A 226 31.25 15.73 -1.09
N VAL A 227 31.68 14.48 -0.90
CA VAL A 227 32.91 14.17 -0.14
C VAL A 227 34.14 14.13 -1.04
N GLU A 228 34.07 13.48 -2.20
CA GLU A 228 35.24 13.33 -3.08
C GLU A 228 35.42 14.52 -4.03
N GLN A 229 34.35 14.97 -4.68
CA GLN A 229 34.41 16.02 -5.70
C GLN A 229 34.09 17.43 -5.17
N GLY A 230 33.51 17.54 -3.98
CA GLY A 230 33.14 18.82 -3.38
C GLY A 230 32.07 19.60 -4.15
N ILE A 231 31.24 18.91 -4.93
CA ILE A 231 30.09 19.52 -5.62
C ILE A 231 28.84 19.50 -4.72
N PRO A 232 27.87 20.40 -4.95
CA PRO A 232 26.61 20.39 -4.19
C PRO A 232 25.85 19.07 -4.27
N GLU A 233 25.00 18.82 -3.28
CA GLU A 233 23.98 17.77 -3.32
C GLU A 233 22.99 18.02 -4.47
N ASP A 234 22.47 16.95 -5.08
CA ASP A 234 21.61 17.00 -6.27
C ASP A 234 22.21 17.75 -7.48
N ASP A 235 23.53 17.86 -7.58
CA ASP A 235 24.16 18.56 -8.69
C ASP A 235 23.96 17.81 -10.03
N PRO A 236 23.50 18.48 -11.10
CA PRO A 236 23.20 17.83 -12.38
C PRO A 236 24.41 17.21 -13.08
N ARG A 237 25.63 17.50 -12.64
CA ARG A 237 26.88 16.87 -13.14
C ARG A 237 27.08 15.47 -12.56
N ASN A 238 26.43 15.15 -11.45
CA ASN A 238 26.51 13.84 -10.81
C ASN A 238 25.51 12.86 -11.46
N ALA A 239 26.03 11.82 -12.10
CA ALA A 239 25.24 10.84 -12.84
C ALA A 239 24.27 10.03 -11.96
N ALA A 240 24.49 9.97 -10.64
CA ALA A 240 23.65 9.22 -9.71
C ALA A 240 22.36 9.96 -9.30
N THR A 241 22.27 11.28 -9.50
CA THR A 241 21.18 12.12 -8.99
C THR A 241 19.80 11.74 -9.52
N ILE A 242 19.69 11.33 -10.79
CA ILE A 242 18.42 10.83 -11.33
C ILE A 242 18.02 9.51 -10.67
N ALA A 243 18.97 8.61 -10.42
CA ALA A 243 18.69 7.34 -9.77
C ALA A 243 18.27 7.55 -8.31
N ASP A 244 18.88 8.51 -7.62
CA ASP A 244 18.54 8.91 -6.26
C ASP A 244 17.09 9.43 -6.17
N ASN A 245 16.77 10.43 -6.99
CA ASN A 245 15.43 11.00 -7.07
C ASN A 245 14.37 9.98 -7.55
N VAL A 246 14.74 9.01 -8.40
CA VAL A 246 13.88 7.86 -8.72
C VAL A 246 13.67 6.99 -7.49
N GLY A 247 14.74 6.73 -6.75
CA GLY A 247 14.78 6.02 -5.48
C GLY A 247 13.77 6.53 -4.46
N ASP A 248 13.74 7.83 -4.23
CA ASP A 248 12.78 8.46 -3.30
C ASP A 248 11.32 8.14 -3.64
N ASN A 249 11.02 8.08 -4.94
CA ASN A 249 9.66 7.78 -5.38
C ASN A 249 9.32 6.29 -5.25
N VAL A 250 10.27 5.40 -5.54
CA VAL A 250 10.01 3.94 -5.54
C VAL A 250 10.16 3.29 -4.17
N GLY A 251 11.09 3.78 -3.34
CA GLY A 251 11.31 3.32 -1.98
C GLY A 251 10.46 4.10 -0.99
N ASP A 252 10.76 5.39 -0.85
CA ASP A 252 10.25 6.21 0.25
C ASP A 252 8.78 6.59 0.07
N CYS A 253 8.27 6.64 -1.17
CA CYS A 253 6.85 6.85 -1.44
C CYS A 253 6.09 5.53 -1.67
N ALA A 254 6.45 4.74 -2.70
CA ALA A 254 5.72 3.52 -3.04
C ALA A 254 5.78 2.47 -1.93
N GLY A 255 6.99 2.22 -1.42
CA GLY A 255 7.24 1.26 -0.35
C GLY A 255 6.57 1.66 0.95
N LEU A 256 6.67 2.93 1.35
CA LEU A 256 6.02 3.43 2.56
C LEU A 256 4.48 3.38 2.47
N ALA A 257 3.89 3.73 1.32
CA ALA A 257 2.44 3.70 1.16
C ALA A 257 1.88 2.26 1.26
N ALA A 258 2.60 1.28 0.72
CA ALA A 258 2.27 -0.14 0.85
C ALA A 258 2.49 -0.67 2.29
N ASP A 259 3.56 -0.22 2.96
CA ASP A 259 3.85 -0.57 4.35
C ASP A 259 2.79 -0.01 5.33
N LEU A 260 2.32 1.21 5.10
CA LEU A 260 1.22 1.76 5.89
C LEU A 260 -0.10 1.02 5.65
N PHE A 261 -0.34 0.55 4.42
CA PHE A 261 -1.50 -0.30 4.11
C PHE A 261 -1.43 -1.61 4.87
N GLU A 262 -0.27 -2.25 4.84
CA GLU A 262 0.04 -3.47 5.58
C GLU A 262 -0.28 -3.30 7.06
N SER A 263 0.33 -2.31 7.71
CA SER A 263 0.22 -2.15 9.15
C SER A 263 -1.21 -1.81 9.56
N TYR A 264 -1.91 -1.02 8.75
CA TYR A 264 -3.32 -0.72 8.96
C TYR A 264 -4.20 -1.96 8.82
N ALA A 265 -4.05 -2.71 7.72
CA ALA A 265 -4.84 -3.91 7.45
C ALA A 265 -4.59 -5.00 8.49
N VAL A 266 -3.33 -5.29 8.83
CA VAL A 266 -2.98 -6.31 9.82
C VAL A 266 -3.47 -5.93 11.21
N THR A 267 -3.32 -4.67 11.63
CA THR A 267 -3.83 -4.21 12.93
C THR A 267 -5.35 -4.34 13.01
N LEU A 268 -6.06 -3.97 11.94
CA LEU A 268 -7.51 -4.11 11.86
C LEU A 268 -7.95 -5.57 11.89
N VAL A 269 -7.29 -6.45 11.12
CA VAL A 269 -7.56 -7.89 11.11
C VAL A 269 -7.28 -8.51 12.48
N ALA A 270 -6.17 -8.18 13.11
CA ALA A 270 -5.82 -8.67 14.44
C ALA A 270 -6.83 -8.22 15.50
N ALA A 271 -7.27 -6.96 15.46
CA ALA A 271 -8.29 -6.45 16.36
C ALA A 271 -9.65 -7.16 16.18
N LEU A 272 -10.02 -7.48 14.94
CA LEU A 272 -11.25 -8.23 14.65
C LEU A 272 -11.18 -9.68 15.14
N ILE A 273 -10.04 -10.35 14.96
CA ILE A 273 -9.84 -11.73 15.43
C ILE A 273 -9.86 -11.78 16.96
N LEU A 274 -9.19 -10.84 17.63
CA LEU A 274 -9.14 -10.77 19.09
C LEU A 274 -10.46 -10.31 19.71
N GLY A 275 -11.16 -9.36 19.11
CA GLY A 275 -12.43 -8.83 19.66
C GLY A 275 -13.56 -9.86 19.72
N THR A 276 -13.40 -10.98 19.03
CA THR A 276 -14.34 -12.11 18.98
C THR A 276 -13.89 -13.34 19.79
N ALA A 277 -12.64 -13.35 20.27
CA ALA A 277 -12.05 -14.46 21.04
C ALA A 277 -12.33 -14.29 22.53
#